data_AF-A0A7Y8MK74-F1
#
_entry.id   AF-A0A7Y8MK74-F1
#
_cell.length_a   1.000
_cell.length_b   1.000
_cell.length_c   1.000
_cell.angle_alpha   90.00
_cell.angle_beta   90.00
_cell.angle_gamma   90.00
#
_symmetry.space_group_name_H-M   'P 1'
#
loop_
_entity.id
_entity.type
_entity.pdbx_description
1 polymer ?
#
loop_
_entity_poly.entity_id
_entity_poly.type
_entity_poly.pdbx_seq_one_letter_code
_entity_poly.pdbx_strand_id
1 'polypeptide(L)'
;MKTMTAREAKNHFGEFLDAARREPVVVTKNDKPVGIMISIEDAADTLLPEFLLDKVPGYDGWLFDKVGTTLRRVESGETALLEHDEALARLRERLQARFNAVAQK
;
A
#
# COMPACT_ATOMS: atom_id res chain seq x y z
N MET A 1 9.41 17.88 0.81
CA MET A 1 9.05 17.16 2.04
C MET A 1 9.25 18.11 3.21
N LYS A 2 8.17 18.48 3.91
CA LYS A 2 8.20 19.42 5.03
C LYS A 2 8.37 18.65 6.35
N THR A 3 9.10 19.20 7.32
CA THR A 3 9.20 18.62 8.67
C THR A 3 8.55 19.57 9.66
N MET A 4 7.70 19.04 10.54
CA MET A 4 7.03 19.80 11.59
C MET A 4 7.18 19.08 12.92
N THR A 5 7.27 19.82 14.02
CA THR A 5 7.23 19.21 15.34
C THR A 5 5.79 18.78 15.67
N ALA A 6 5.64 17.79 16.54
CA ALA A 6 4.34 17.32 17.04
C ALA A 6 3.56 18.45 17.73
N ARG A 7 4.27 19.43 18.31
CA ARG A 7 3.67 20.62 18.92
C ARG A 7 3.10 21.56 17.86
N GLU A 8 3.83 21.82 16.79
CA GLU A 8 3.36 22.65 15.67
C GLU A 8 2.20 22.00 14.93
N ALA A 9 2.30 20.70 14.63
CA ALA A 9 1.22 19.95 14.00
C ALA A 9 -0.07 19.96 14.85
N LYS A 10 0.06 19.85 16.18
CA LYS A 10 -1.09 19.95 17.11
C LYS A 10 -1.68 21.36 17.14
N ASN A 11 -0.85 22.38 17.24
CA ASN A 11 -1.30 23.77 17.43
C ASN A 11 -1.81 24.41 16.14
N HIS A 12 -1.29 24.01 14.99
CA HIS A 12 -1.62 24.53 13.66
C HIS A 12 -2.15 23.41 12.76
N PHE A 13 -3.11 22.64 13.26
CA PHE A 13 -3.62 21.46 12.56
C PHE A 13 -4.16 21.77 11.16
N GLY A 14 -4.83 22.92 10.98
CA GLY A 14 -5.30 23.36 9.66
C GLY A 14 -4.17 23.56 8.64
N GLU A 15 -3.12 24.30 9.03
CA GLU A 15 -1.94 24.52 8.17
C GLU A 15 -1.17 23.21 7.92
N PHE A 16 -1.14 22.33 8.92
CA PHE A 16 -0.55 21.00 8.78
C PHE A 16 -1.27 20.15 7.72
N LEU A 17 -2.61 20.16 7.70
CA LEU A 17 -3.40 19.48 6.66
C LEU A 17 -3.17 20.09 5.27
N ASP A 18 -3.16 21.42 5.18
CA ASP A 18 -2.92 22.13 3.93
C ASP A 18 -1.50 21.91 3.39
N ALA A 19 -0.52 21.69 4.28
CA ALA A 19 0.83 21.30 3.91
C ALA A 19 0.88 19.84 3.43
N ALA A 20 0.25 18.91 4.17
CA ALA A 20 0.19 17.49 3.82
C ALA A 20 -0.54 17.20 2.51
N ARG A 21 -1.45 18.09 2.08
CA ARG A 21 -2.11 18.04 0.77
C ARG A 21 -1.22 18.46 -0.40
N ARG A 22 -0.17 19.25 -0.16
CA ARG A 22 0.73 19.75 -1.20
C ARG A 22 2.01 18.94 -1.30
N GLU A 23 2.52 18.46 -0.17
CA GLU A 23 3.71 17.63 -0.10
C GLU A 23 3.72 16.77 1.19
N PRO A 24 4.45 15.63 1.21
CA PRO A 24 4.61 14.83 2.40
C PRO A 24 5.18 15.62 3.59
N VAL A 25 4.54 15.49 4.75
CA VAL A 25 4.95 16.13 6.01
C VAL A 25 5.41 15.09 7.02
N VAL A 26 6.64 15.21 7.51
CA VAL A 26 7.18 14.39 8.59
C VAL A 26 6.93 15.09 9.93
N VAL A 27 6.31 14.39 10.87
CA VAL A 27 6.09 14.85 12.23
C VAL A 27 7.20 14.31 13.14
N THR A 28 7.86 15.20 13.88
CA THR A 28 8.91 14.85 14.83
C THR A 28 8.50 15.15 16.27
N LYS A 29 8.97 14.35 17.23
CA LYS A 29 8.81 14.59 18.67
C LYS A 29 10.16 14.43 19.33
N ASN A 30 10.63 15.47 20.03
CA ASN A 30 11.96 15.50 20.65
C ASN A 30 13.06 15.13 19.63
N ASP A 31 13.04 15.78 18.46
CA ASP A 31 13.97 15.57 17.34
C ASP A 31 13.98 14.16 16.74
N LYS A 32 13.00 13.32 17.08
CA LYS A 32 12.81 11.99 16.50
C LYS A 32 11.60 11.96 15.57
N PRO A 33 11.69 11.42 14.35
CA PRO A 33 10.53 11.25 13.49
C PRO A 33 9.56 10.23 14.11
N VAL A 34 8.29 10.60 14.21
CA VAL A 34 7.23 9.79 14.84
C VAL A 34 6.07 9.47 13.91
N GLY A 35 5.92 10.21 12.81
CA GLY A 35 4.86 9.95 11.83
C GLY A 35 5.09 10.70 10.53
N ILE A 36 4.45 10.25 9.47
CA ILE A 36 4.44 10.92 8.17
C ILE A 36 2.98 11.09 7.77
N MET A 37 2.62 12.28 7.30
CA MET A 37 1.32 12.53 6.70
C MET A 37 1.50 12.82 5.21
N ILE A 38 0.73 12.10 4.41
CA ILE A 38 0.67 12.23 2.95
C ILE A 38 -0.79 12.40 2.54
N SER A 39 -1.02 13.10 1.44
CA SER A 39 -2.36 13.20 0.85
C SER A 39 -2.80 11.82 0.35
N ILE A 40 -4.12 11.55 0.35
CA ILE A 40 -4.65 10.27 -0.17
C ILE A 40 -4.38 10.16 -1.68
N GLU A 41 -4.41 11.28 -2.40
CA GLU A 41 -4.11 11.36 -3.84
C GLU A 41 -2.66 10.96 -4.11
N ASP A 42 -1.70 11.53 -3.38
CA ASP A 42 -0.28 11.16 -3.50
C ASP A 42 0.00 9.75 -2.96
N ALA A 43 -0.76 9.32 -1.95
CA ALA A 43 -0.67 7.96 -1.45
C ALA A 43 -1.15 6.96 -2.49
N ALA A 44 -2.27 7.22 -3.19
CA ALA A 44 -2.85 6.35 -4.20
C ALA A 44 -1.93 6.06 -5.39
N ASP A 45 -1.02 6.99 -5.71
CA ASP A 45 0.02 6.81 -6.73
C ASP A 45 1.24 6.02 -6.22
N THR A 46 1.25 5.63 -4.95
CA THR A 46 2.25 4.75 -4.34
C THR A 46 1.62 3.43 -3.89
N LEU A 47 2.45 2.42 -3.58
CA LEU A 47 1.98 1.17 -2.97
C LEU A 47 1.66 1.31 -1.46
N LEU A 48 1.87 2.48 -0.87
CA LEU A 48 1.74 2.72 0.57
C LEU A 48 0.32 2.54 1.13
N PRO A 49 -0.76 2.95 0.44
CA PRO A 49 -2.14 2.73 0.89
C PRO A 49 -2.45 1.24 1.09
N GLU A 50 -1.98 0.37 0.20
CA GLU A 50 -2.21 -1.07 0.28
C GLU A 50 -1.47 -1.76 1.43
N PHE A 51 -0.37 -1.15 1.89
CA PHE A 51 0.43 -1.64 3.01
C PHE A 51 0.04 -1.02 4.37
N LEU A 52 -0.51 0.20 4.41
CA LEU A 52 -0.65 0.99 5.65
C LEU A 52 -2.10 1.36 6.03
N LEU A 53 -3.06 1.37 5.10
CA LEU A 53 -4.47 1.57 5.47
C LEU A 53 -5.02 0.23 5.96
N ASP A 54 -5.33 0.17 7.25
CA ASP A 54 -5.80 -1.03 7.93
C ASP A 54 -6.91 -1.72 7.15
N LYS A 55 -6.58 -2.96 6.79
CA LYS A 55 -7.51 -3.89 6.17
C LYS A 55 -8.41 -4.42 7.26
N VAL A 56 -9.72 -4.30 7.01
CA VAL A 56 -10.85 -4.71 7.86
C VAL A 56 -10.51 -5.85 8.84
N PRO A 57 -10.93 -5.81 10.13
CA PRO A 57 -10.75 -6.91 11.06
C PRO A 57 -11.19 -8.25 10.44
N GLY A 58 -10.26 -9.19 10.26
CA GLY A 58 -10.48 -10.46 9.54
C GLY A 58 -9.71 -10.60 8.22
N TYR A 59 -9.14 -9.51 7.68
CA TYR A 59 -8.28 -9.58 6.49
C TYR A 59 -7.01 -10.38 6.74
N ASP A 60 -6.40 -10.26 7.92
CA ASP A 60 -5.20 -11.04 8.27
C ASP A 60 -5.51 -12.54 8.25
N GLY A 61 -6.62 -12.96 8.86
CA GLY A 61 -7.07 -14.36 8.83
C GLY A 61 -7.28 -14.87 7.40
N TRP A 62 -7.98 -14.08 6.57
CA TRP A 62 -8.18 -14.41 5.15
C TRP A 62 -6.88 -14.44 4.34
N LEU A 63 -5.97 -13.50 4.59
CA LEU A 63 -4.67 -13.42 3.91
C LEU A 63 -3.80 -14.62 4.29
N PHE A 64 -3.70 -14.94 5.58
CA PHE A 64 -2.99 -16.11 6.08
C PHE A 64 -3.60 -17.40 5.52
N ASP A 65 -4.93 -17.51 5.46
CA ASP A 65 -5.59 -18.67 4.85
C ASP A 65 -5.31 -18.78 3.36
N LYS A 66 -5.33 -17.68 2.61
CA LYS A 66 -5.09 -17.67 1.17
C LYS A 66 -3.63 -17.98 0.85
N VAL A 67 -2.69 -17.31 1.52
CA VAL A 67 -1.25 -17.55 1.37
C VAL A 67 -0.92 -18.97 1.81
N GLY A 68 -1.44 -19.41 2.96
CA GLY A 68 -1.27 -20.77 3.45
C GLY A 68 -1.84 -21.84 2.52
N THR A 69 -2.99 -21.57 1.89
CA THR A 69 -3.56 -22.47 0.88
C THR A 69 -2.69 -22.53 -0.37
N THR A 70 -2.19 -21.40 -0.86
CA THR A 70 -1.26 -21.38 -2.00
C THR A 70 0.02 -22.14 -1.68
N LEU A 71 0.61 -21.95 -0.50
CA LEU A 71 1.81 -22.68 -0.08
C LEU A 71 1.56 -24.19 -0.03
N ARG A 72 0.46 -24.65 0.57
CA ARG A 72 0.08 -26.07 0.57
C ARG A 72 -0.08 -26.66 -0.82
N ARG A 73 -0.62 -25.89 -1.77
CA ARG A 73 -0.77 -26.31 -3.18
C ARG A 73 0.55 -26.41 -3.91
N VAL A 74 1.50 -25.54 -3.58
CA VAL A 74 2.86 -25.63 -4.11
C VAL A 74 3.55 -26.87 -3.53
N GLU A 75 3.44 -27.10 -2.22
CA GLU A 75 4.01 -28.26 -1.54
C GLU A 75 3.43 -29.59 -2.05
N SER A 76 2.12 -29.64 -2.35
CA SER A 76 1.46 -30.83 -2.92
C SER A 76 1.68 -31.00 -4.42
N GLY A 77 2.33 -30.05 -5.10
CA GLY A 77 2.56 -30.06 -6.55
C GLY A 77 1.32 -29.66 -7.39
N GLU A 78 0.22 -29.25 -6.76
CA GLU A 78 -0.98 -28.73 -7.44
C GLU A 78 -0.73 -27.37 -8.14
N THR A 79 0.24 -26.60 -7.67
CA THR A 79 0.64 -25.32 -8.26
C THR A 79 2.11 -25.34 -8.63
N ALA A 80 2.41 -25.20 -9.92
CA ALA A 80 3.78 -25.10 -10.41
C ALA A 80 4.40 -23.74 -10.04
N LEU A 81 5.66 -23.77 -9.61
CA LEU A 81 6.49 -22.59 -9.51
C LEU A 81 6.95 -22.19 -10.91
N LEU A 82 7.00 -20.89 -11.16
CA LEU A 82 7.46 -20.32 -12.42
C LEU A 82 8.74 -19.55 -12.18
N GLU A 83 9.62 -19.55 -13.17
CA GLU A 83 10.77 -18.66 -13.20
C GLU A 83 10.30 -17.20 -13.23
N HIS A 84 11.11 -16.32 -12.65
CA HIS A 84 10.73 -14.93 -12.39
C HIS A 84 10.25 -14.19 -13.64
N ASP A 85 10.99 -14.32 -14.75
CA ASP A 85 10.68 -13.64 -16.00
C ASP A 85 9.35 -14.15 -16.62
N GLU A 86 9.09 -15.45 -16.51
CA GLU A 86 7.85 -16.05 -16.99
C GLU A 86 6.66 -15.63 -16.11
N ALA A 87 6.86 -15.57 -14.79
CA ALA A 87 5.84 -15.08 -13.86
C ALA A 87 5.44 -13.63 -14.15
N LEU A 88 6.43 -12.76 -14.41
CA LEU A 88 6.19 -11.36 -14.76
C LEU A 88 5.50 -11.19 -16.12
N ALA A 89 5.85 -12.02 -17.11
CA ALA A 89 5.18 -12.00 -18.41
C ALA A 89 3.70 -12.37 -18.29
N ARG A 90 3.39 -13.47 -17.59
CA ARG A 90 2.00 -13.90 -17.34
C ARG A 90 1.20 -12.89 -16.52
N LEU A 91 1.85 -12.23 -15.55
CA LEU A 91 1.19 -11.18 -14.76
C LEU A 91 0.78 -10.00 -15.65
N ARG A 92 1.68 -9.53 -16.52
CA ARG A 92 1.40 -8.44 -17.46
C ARG A 92 0.23 -8.78 -18.37
N GLU A 93 0.22 -9.97 -18.96
CA GLU A 93 -0.87 -10.43 -19.82
C GLU A 93 -2.22 -10.45 -19.09
N ARG A 94 -2.25 -10.99 -17.86
CA ARG A 94 -3.47 -11.04 -17.04
C ARG A 94 -3.98 -9.65 -16.66
N LEU A 95 -3.07 -8.72 -16.33
CA LEU A 95 -3.45 -7.35 -16.02
C LEU A 95 -4.02 -6.66 -17.26
N GLN A 96 -3.37 -6.81 -18.42
CA GLN A 96 -3.84 -6.26 -19.69
C GLN A 96 -5.24 -6.78 -20.04
N ALA A 97 -5.47 -8.08 -19.93
CA ALA A 97 -6.78 -8.69 -20.17
C ALA A 97 -7.85 -8.14 -19.21
N ARG A 98 -7.50 -7.95 -17.94
CA ARG A 98 -8.42 -7.40 -16.94
C ARG A 98 -8.76 -5.93 -17.20
N PHE A 99 -7.77 -5.12 -17.57
CA PHE A 99 -8.00 -3.72 -17.95
C PHE A 99 -8.92 -3.63 -19.17
N ASN A 100 -8.68 -4.45 -20.19
CA ASN A 100 -9.54 -4.49 -21.38
C ASN A 100 -10.97 -4.92 -21.06
N ALA A 101 -11.15 -5.89 -20.16
CA ALA A 101 -12.48 -6.35 -19.73
C ALA A 101 -13.26 -5.31 -18.92
N VAL A 102 -12.57 -4.45 -18.16
CA VAL A 102 -13.20 -3.35 -17.40
C VAL A 102 -13.51 -2.17 -18.31
N ALA A 103 -12.69 -1.89 -19.32
CA ALA A 103 -12.91 -0.80 -20.28
C ALA A 103 -14.06 -1.06 -21.28
N GLN A 104 -14.49 -2.32 -21.44
CA GLN A 104 -15.61 -2.72 -22.31
C GLN A 104 -16.95 -2.83 -21.57
N LYS A 105 -16.99 -2.50 -20.27
CA LYS A 105 -18.17 -2.62 -19.42
C LYS A 105 -18.67 -1.24 -19.00
#